data_AF-A0A7S0ZGV9-F1
#
_entry.id   AF-A0A7S0ZGV9-F1
#
_cell.length_a   1.000
_cell.length_b   1.000
_cell.length_c   1.000
_cell.angle_alpha   90.00
_cell.angle_beta   90.00
_cell.angle_gamma   90.00
#
_symmetry.space_group_name_H-M   'P 1'
#
loop_
_entity.id
_entity.type
_entity.pdbx_description
1 polymer ?
#
loop_
_entity_poly.entity_id
_entity_poly.type
_entity_poly.pdbx_seq_one_letter_code
_entity_poly.pdbx_strand_id
1 'polypeptide(L)'
;ESQRTAWETAYARQQEFIKEQRRYIKQNRKSAARSAQVKSREKMLERMERTGELVKEPPKKTKPLVFRFPPAPRSARDVVILEDVSHGYDGNVLLNDVELVLERGDKVAVIGPNGAG
;
A
#
# COMPACT_ATOMS: atom_id res chain seq x y z
N GLU A 1 4.04 7.82 10.59
CA GLU A 1 3.47 8.77 9.59
C GLU A 1 4.46 9.83 9.12
N SER A 2 5.21 10.50 10.02
CA SER A 2 6.16 11.58 9.68
C SER A 2 7.20 11.22 8.60
N GLN A 3 7.76 10.01 8.60
CA GLN A 3 8.72 9.58 7.55
C GLN A 3 8.08 9.45 6.16
N ARG A 4 6.82 9.02 6.09
CA ARG A 4 6.09 8.87 4.81
C ARG A 4 5.70 10.22 4.23
N THR A 5 5.20 11.14 5.06
CA THR A 5 4.85 12.49 4.63
C THR A 5 6.10 13.26 4.18
N ALA A 6 7.23 13.09 4.87
CA ALA A 6 8.51 13.66 4.45
C ALA A 6 8.97 13.12 3.08
N TRP A 7 8.84 11.80 2.84
CA TRP A 7 9.17 11.19 1.54
C TRP A 7 8.25 11.69 0.42
N GLU A 8 6.93 11.69 0.63
CA GLU A 8 5.96 12.22 -0.34
C GLU A 8 6.24 13.69 -0.68
N THR A 9 6.56 14.51 0.32
CA THR A 9 6.91 15.92 0.13
C THR A 9 8.21 16.10 -0.63
N ALA A 10 9.26 15.33 -0.30
CA ALA A 10 10.54 15.39 -0.99
C ALA A 10 10.41 14.97 -2.46
N TYR A 11 9.65 13.92 -2.74
CA TYR A 11 9.35 13.47 -4.09
C TYR A 11 8.60 14.54 -4.88
N ALA A 12 7.54 15.12 -4.31
CA ALA A 12 6.76 16.17 -4.97
C ALA A 12 7.60 17.40 -5.33
N ARG A 13 8.42 17.90 -4.39
CA ARG A 13 9.33 19.03 -4.62
C ARG A 13 10.33 18.75 -5.72
N GLN A 14 10.93 17.56 -5.74
CA GLN A 14 11.89 17.19 -6.78
C GLN A 14 11.23 17.08 -8.16
N GLN A 15 10.03 16.51 -8.24
CA GLN A 15 9.27 16.44 -9.49
C GLN A 15 8.88 17.82 -10.03
N GLU A 16 8.50 18.74 -9.15
CA GLU A 16 8.22 20.14 -9.53
C GLU A 16 9.47 20.83 -10.08
N PHE A 17 10.62 20.68 -9.42
CA PHE A 17 11.90 21.20 -9.89
C PHE A 17 12.25 20.64 -11.28
N ILE A 18 12.19 19.32 -11.46
CA ILE A 18 12.48 18.67 -12.76
C ILE A 18 11.55 19.20 -13.85
N LYS A 19 10.26 19.35 -13.54
CA LYS A 19 9.25 19.89 -14.47
C LYS A 19 9.59 21.32 -14.89
N GLU A 20 10.01 22.16 -13.97
CA GLU A 20 10.43 23.54 -14.27
C GLU A 20 11.67 23.58 -15.17
N GLN A 21 12.69 22.77 -14.86
CA GLN A 21 13.90 22.70 -15.70
C GLN A 21 13.58 22.20 -17.10
N ARG A 22 12.76 21.16 -17.23
CA ARG A 22 12.29 20.65 -18.54
C ARG A 22 11.48 21.70 -19.30
N ARG A 23 10.63 22.47 -18.62
CA ARG A 23 9.89 23.59 -19.23
C ARG A 23 10.83 24.67 -19.76
N TYR A 24 11.82 25.07 -18.95
CA TYR A 24 12.82 26.07 -19.35
C TYR A 24 13.61 25.60 -20.58
N ILE A 25 14.09 24.36 -20.57
CA ILE A 25 14.78 23.74 -21.72
C ILE A 25 13.89 23.79 -22.95
N LYS A 26 12.61 23.37 -22.85
CA LYS A 26 11.67 23.36 -23.96
C LYS A 26 11.44 24.74 -24.56
N GLN A 27 11.25 25.77 -23.72
CA GLN A 27 11.01 27.15 -24.17
C GLN A 27 12.24 27.79 -24.82
N ASN A 28 13.44 27.47 -24.33
CA ASN A 28 14.66 28.17 -24.72
C ASN A 28 15.53 27.38 -25.69
N ARG A 29 15.11 26.18 -26.12
CA ARG A 29 15.88 25.26 -26.97
C ARG A 29 16.39 25.89 -28.27
N LYS A 30 15.62 26.83 -28.85
CA LYS A 30 15.96 27.51 -30.11
C LYS A 30 16.71 28.83 -29.93
N SER A 31 16.90 29.28 -28.69
CA SER A 31 17.57 30.55 -28.41
C SER A 31 19.09 30.36 -28.42
N ALA A 32 19.78 30.97 -29.38
CA ALA A 32 21.24 30.96 -29.46
C ALA A 32 21.87 31.57 -28.18
N ALA A 33 21.33 32.69 -27.69
CA ALA A 33 21.81 33.36 -26.48
C ALA A 33 21.70 32.51 -25.20
N ARG A 34 20.72 31.59 -25.13
CA ARG A 34 20.49 30.73 -23.95
C ARG A 34 20.99 29.29 -24.13
N SER A 35 21.64 28.97 -25.24
CA SER A 35 22.08 27.60 -25.57
C SER A 35 23.02 26.99 -24.54
N ALA A 36 23.94 27.77 -23.95
CA ALA A 36 24.81 27.28 -22.88
C ALA A 36 24.04 26.90 -21.60
N GLN A 37 23.03 27.69 -21.23
CA GLN A 37 22.18 27.42 -20.06
C GLN A 37 21.28 26.19 -20.28
N VAL A 38 20.74 26.04 -21.49
CA VAL A 38 19.97 24.85 -21.88
C VAL A 38 20.82 23.58 -21.76
N LYS A 39 22.01 23.56 -22.38
CA LYS A 39 22.93 22.41 -22.31
C LYS A 39 23.36 22.08 -20.89
N SER A 40 23.59 23.09 -20.04
CA SER A 40 23.95 22.90 -18.64
C SER A 40 22.82 22.21 -17.87
N ARG A 41 21.58 22.68 -18.03
CA ARG A 41 20.40 22.09 -17.38
C ARG A 41 20.08 20.69 -17.90
N GLU A 42 20.27 20.42 -19.20
CA GLU A 42 20.15 19.07 -19.77
C GLU A 42 21.14 18.10 -19.12
N LYS A 43 22.42 18.48 -19.03
CA LYS A 43 23.45 17.67 -18.36
C LYS A 43 23.17 17.47 -16.88
N MET A 44 22.62 18.48 -16.20
CA MET A 44 22.24 18.37 -14.79
C MET A 44 21.16 17.30 -14.61
N LEU A 45 20.10 17.32 -15.42
CA LEU A 45 19.03 16.33 -15.36
C LEU A 45 19.53 14.91 -15.69
N GLU A 46 20.37 14.78 -16.73
CA GLU A 46 21.00 13.51 -17.10
C GLU A 46 21.88 12.95 -15.97
N ARG A 47 22.66 13.83 -15.30
CA ARG A 47 23.46 13.44 -14.15
C ARG A 47 22.60 12.94 -13.00
N MET A 48 21.53 13.65 -12.65
CA MET A 48 20.61 13.25 -11.56
C MET A 48 19.96 11.88 -11.84
N GLU A 49 19.58 11.63 -13.09
CA GLU A 49 19.06 10.33 -13.53
C GLU A 49 20.13 9.24 -13.41
N ARG A 50 21.37 9.51 -13.80
CA ARG A 50 22.48 8.53 -13.78
C ARG A 50 23.02 8.22 -12.38
N THR A 51 23.11 9.21 -11.49
CA THR A 51 23.66 9.03 -10.14
C THR A 51 22.64 8.47 -9.14
N GLY A 52 21.37 8.33 -9.54
CA GLY A 52 20.31 7.85 -8.64
C GLY A 52 19.90 8.87 -7.59
N GLU A 53 20.17 10.16 -7.82
CA GLU A 53 19.73 11.27 -6.94
C GLU A 53 18.22 11.50 -6.99
N LEU A 54 17.51 10.83 -7.91
CA LEU A 54 16.06 10.84 -7.98
C LEU A 54 15.45 10.12 -6.78
N VAL A 55 14.62 10.85 -6.04
CA VAL A 55 13.74 10.32 -5.00
C VAL A 55 12.82 9.30 -5.66
N LYS A 56 12.79 8.09 -5.10
CA LYS A 56 11.92 7.02 -5.59
C LYS A 56 10.45 7.42 -5.45
N GLU A 57 9.64 7.00 -6.43
CA GLU A 57 8.19 7.20 -6.37
C GLU A 57 7.62 6.55 -5.09
N PRO A 58 6.92 7.32 -4.24
CA PRO A 58 6.30 6.76 -3.06
C PRO A 58 5.19 5.78 -3.45
N PRO A 59 4.95 4.72 -2.65
CA PRO A 59 3.91 3.74 -2.96
C PRO A 59 2.55 4.41 -3.08
N LYS A 60 1.86 4.12 -4.19
CA LYS A 60 0.53 4.65 -4.46
C LYS A 60 -0.40 4.32 -3.29
N LYS A 61 -1.27 5.27 -2.92
CA LYS A 61 -2.37 4.99 -1.98
C LYS A 61 -3.28 3.97 -2.65
N THR A 62 -3.16 2.70 -2.27
CA THR A 62 -4.16 1.70 -2.60
C THR A 62 -5.48 2.16 -2.00
N LYS A 63 -6.58 2.06 -2.76
CA LYS A 63 -7.90 2.33 -2.19
C LYS A 63 -8.06 1.44 -0.95
N PRO A 64 -8.60 1.96 0.17
CA PRO A 64 -8.88 1.12 1.31
C PRO A 64 -9.82 0.00 0.86
N LEU A 65 -9.54 -1.23 1.28
CA LEU A 65 -10.44 -2.34 1.05
C LEU A 65 -11.70 -2.08 1.88
N VAL A 66 -12.79 -1.74 1.20
CA VAL A 66 -14.08 -1.50 1.86
C VAL A 66 -14.91 -2.76 1.74
N PHE A 67 -15.08 -3.47 2.85
CA PHE A 67 -16.07 -4.54 2.92
C PHE A 67 -17.46 -3.95 3.10
N ARG A 68 -18.40 -4.37 2.26
CA ARG A 68 -19.83 -4.09 2.45
C ARG A 68 -20.52 -5.43 2.58
N PHE A 69 -21.08 -5.68 3.76
CA PHE A 69 -21.93 -6.84 4.00
C PHE A 69 -23.39 -6.40 3.91
N PRO A 70 -24.28 -7.22 3.32
CA PRO A 70 -25.71 -6.99 3.44
C PRO A 70 -26.12 -7.02 4.93
N PRO A 71 -27.24 -6.37 5.30
CA PRO A 71 -27.75 -6.46 6.66
C PRO A 71 -28.03 -7.92 7.01
N ALA A 72 -27.42 -8.40 8.09
CA ALA A 72 -27.64 -9.77 8.56
C ALA A 72 -29.10 -9.94 9.02
N PRO A 73 -29.74 -11.09 8.75
CA PRO A 73 -31.04 -11.40 9.33
C PRO A 73 -30.92 -11.47 10.87
N ARG A 74 -32.05 -11.34 11.56
CA ARG A 74 -32.07 -11.42 13.02
C ARG A 74 -31.60 -12.80 13.48
N SER A 75 -30.51 -12.85 14.25
CA SER A 75 -30.04 -14.09 14.88
C SER A 75 -30.65 -14.30 16.27
N ALA A 76 -30.73 -15.57 16.66
CA ALA A 76 -31.01 -15.99 18.04
C ALA A 76 -29.90 -15.49 19.00
N ARG A 77 -30.12 -15.66 20.31
CA ARG A 77 -29.10 -15.33 21.32
C ARG A 77 -27.85 -16.15 21.09
N ASP A 78 -28.01 -17.46 21.03
CA ASP A 78 -26.94 -18.41 20.75
C ASP A 78 -26.90 -18.64 19.24
N VAL A 79 -25.77 -18.30 18.63
CA VAL A 79 -25.56 -18.32 17.17
C VAL A 79 -24.84 -19.60 16.76
N VAL A 80 -23.88 -20.04 17.57
CA VAL A 80 -23.15 -21.30 17.38
C VAL A 80 -22.95 -21.94 18.74
N ILE A 81 -23.15 -23.26 18.81
CA ILE A 81 -22.79 -24.10 19.95
C ILE A 81 -21.94 -25.23 19.38
N LEU A 82 -20.70 -25.36 19.86
CA LEU A 82 -19.79 -26.45 19.56
C LEU A 82 -19.62 -27.25 20.85
N GLU A 83 -19.90 -28.54 20.76
CA GLU A 83 -19.73 -29.53 21.84
C GLU A 83 -18.87 -30.67 21.29
N ASP A 84 -17.80 -31.02 22.00
CA ASP A 84 -16.83 -32.06 21.67
C ASP A 84 -16.34 -32.04 20.20
N VAL A 85 -16.07 -30.83 19.67
CA VAL A 85 -15.72 -30.68 18.24
C VAL A 85 -14.22 -30.86 18.01
N SER A 86 -13.89 -31.93 17.28
CA SER A 86 -12.54 -32.19 16.75
C SER A 86 -12.53 -32.15 15.22
N HIS A 87 -11.55 -31.46 14.64
CA HIS A 87 -11.42 -31.31 13.18
C HIS A 87 -9.97 -31.28 12.74
N GLY A 88 -9.69 -31.81 11.55
CA GLY A 88 -8.35 -31.86 10.97
C GLY A 88 -8.34 -32.35 9.52
N TYR A 89 -7.18 -32.28 8.88
CA TYR A 89 -6.96 -32.77 7.51
C TYR A 89 -5.80 -33.75 7.47
N ASP A 90 -5.92 -34.81 6.68
CA ASP A 90 -4.83 -35.76 6.36
C ASP A 90 -4.00 -36.22 7.59
N GLY A 91 -4.68 -36.55 8.69
CA GLY A 91 -4.05 -37.00 9.94
C GLY A 91 -3.47 -35.89 10.83
N ASN A 92 -3.56 -34.63 10.40
CA ASN A 92 -3.21 -33.47 11.22
C ASN A 92 -4.47 -32.90 11.90
N VAL A 93 -4.51 -32.98 13.23
CA VAL A 93 -5.61 -32.44 14.04
C VAL A 93 -5.41 -30.93 14.22
N LEU A 94 -6.39 -30.14 13.78
CA LEU A 94 -6.38 -28.68 13.86
C LEU A 94 -7.16 -28.15 15.05
N LEU A 95 -8.29 -28.79 15.36
CA LEU A 95 -9.15 -28.54 16.49
C LEU A 95 -9.31 -29.86 17.23
N ASN A 96 -9.15 -29.84 18.55
CA ASN A 96 -9.35 -31.03 19.38
C ASN A 96 -10.24 -30.66 20.57
N ASP A 97 -11.36 -31.38 20.70
CA ASP A 97 -12.34 -31.30 21.79
C ASP A 97 -12.74 -29.85 22.12
N VAL A 98 -13.17 -29.13 21.09
CA VAL A 98 -13.55 -27.72 21.21
C VAL A 98 -14.96 -27.59 21.75
N GLU A 99 -15.04 -26.92 22.90
CA GLU A 99 -16.26 -26.44 23.55
C GLU A 99 -16.39 -24.92 23.35
N LEU A 100 -17.41 -24.46 22.63
CA LEU A 100 -17.57 -23.04 22.32
C LEU A 100 -19.03 -22.65 22.10
N VAL A 101 -19.49 -21.66 22.86
CA VAL A 101 -20.77 -20.98 22.63
C VAL A 101 -20.50 -19.59 22.09
N LEU A 102 -21.07 -19.25 20.94
CA LEU A 102 -21.01 -17.92 20.35
C LEU A 102 -22.38 -17.28 20.40
N GLU A 103 -22.46 -16.12 21.05
CA GLU A 103 -23.67 -15.34 21.15
C GLU A 103 -23.73 -14.21 20.10
N ARG A 104 -24.92 -13.66 19.90
CA ARG A 104 -25.12 -12.54 18.97
C ARG A 104 -24.31 -11.32 19.40
N GLY A 105 -23.37 -10.93 18.53
CA GLY A 105 -22.50 -9.76 18.72
C GLY A 105 -21.04 -10.15 18.97
N ASP A 106 -20.79 -11.42 19.26
CA ASP A 106 -19.44 -11.94 19.43
C ASP A 106 -18.65 -11.88 18.13
N LYS A 107 -17.35 -11.68 18.28
CA LYS A 107 -16.39 -11.65 17.18
C LYS A 107 -15.32 -12.68 17.45
N VAL A 108 -15.23 -13.66 16.55
CA VAL A 108 -14.23 -14.72 16.62
C VAL A 108 -13.31 -14.59 15.42
N ALA A 109 -12.02 -14.80 15.64
CA ALA A 109 -11.02 -14.89 14.60
C ALA A 109 -10.26 -16.21 14.76
N VAL A 110 -10.12 -16.95 13.67
CA VAL A 110 -9.22 -18.10 13.58
C VAL A 110 -7.92 -17.60 12.97
N ILE A 111 -6.80 -17.84 13.64
CA ILE A 111 -5.49 -17.34 13.23
C ILE A 111 -4.55 -18.54 13.09
N GLY A 112 -3.86 -18.61 11.96
CA GLY A 112 -2.87 -19.63 11.68
C GLY A 112 -1.97 -19.22 10.51
N PRO A 113 -0.81 -19.88 10.33
CA PRO A 113 0.00 -19.70 9.14
C PRO A 113 -0.80 -20.08 7.87
N ASN A 114 -0.40 -19.54 6.72
CA ASN A 114 -1.04 -19.89 5.45
C ASN A 114 -0.90 -21.39 5.20
N GLY A 115 -2.02 -22.08 4.98
CA GLY A 115 -2.05 -23.53 4.81
C GLY A 115 -2.04 -24.34 6.11
N ALA A 116 -2.28 -23.71 7.27
CA ALA A 116 -2.46 -24.40 8.54
C ALA A 116 -3.78 -25.18 8.65
N GLY A 117 -4.70 -24.96 7.71
CA GLY A 117 -6.00 -25.61 7.61
C GLY A 117 -6.72 -25.11 6.37
#